data_AF-A0A7V3LI67-F1
#
_entry.id   AF-A0A7V3LI67-F1
#
_cell.length_a   1.000
_cell.length_b   1.000
_cell.length_c   1.000
_cell.angle_alpha   90.00
_cell.angle_beta   90.00
_cell.angle_gamma   90.00
#
_symmetry.space_group_name_H-M   'P 1'
#
loop_
_entity.id
_entity.type
_entity.pdbx_description
1 polymer ?
#
loop_
_entity_poly.entity_id
_entity_poly.type
_entity_poly.pdbx_seq_one_letter_code
_entity_poly.pdbx_strand_id
1 'polypeptide(L)'
;MAVEHLASFKRCKERICANWSAFQKKRQERLKQQERHGVASEKVAENILEDLFTEVLDWRLSDLNNQLDFADLVLTSSGVRYLVVEAKRPGSLAWSRRAVEGALDQVVRYAAQQKVKRVAISDGVMLYAADLEHGGLKDRVFVSLASPEPQESLWWLSVHGIYRPREDADATLRLLPEESSPAESEAETAGSAILHPKYCLPARCFAYVGNAARPSTWRLPYRLVDGSIDQKRLPKAIQAILSNYRGVKVSGIPEDAIPDVLVRLACAAAELGKIPGQRGETAPVYEQLAEALEQLGKLDEVPGI
;
A
#
# COMPACT_ATOMS: atom_id res chain seq x y z
N MET A 1 16.31 5.82 3.55
CA MET A 1 15.99 6.99 4.45
C MET A 1 15.36 6.47 5.75
N ALA A 2 15.87 6.85 6.93
CA ALA A 2 15.44 6.28 8.23
C ALA A 2 13.92 6.39 8.48
N VAL A 3 13.24 5.25 8.63
CA VAL A 3 11.78 5.18 8.77
C VAL A 3 11.30 5.52 10.18
N GLU A 4 12.16 5.40 11.17
CA GLU A 4 11.90 5.67 12.60
C GLU A 4 11.49 7.12 12.87
N HIS A 5 11.82 8.03 11.95
CA HIS A 5 11.45 9.44 11.99
C HIS A 5 10.03 9.72 11.47
N LEU A 6 9.41 8.79 10.74
CA LEU A 6 8.07 8.96 10.17
C LEU A 6 6.99 8.89 11.27
N ALA A 7 6.11 9.89 11.34
CA ALA A 7 4.96 9.88 12.24
C ALA A 7 3.97 8.73 11.95
N SER A 8 4.00 8.15 10.75
CA SER A 8 3.26 6.91 10.42
C SER A 8 3.94 5.65 10.98
N PHE A 9 5.28 5.57 10.98
CA PHE A 9 6.03 4.48 11.60
C PHE A 9 5.77 4.45 13.11
N LYS A 10 5.93 5.59 13.79
CA LYS A 10 5.75 5.70 15.25
C LYS A 10 4.36 5.21 15.70
N ARG A 11 3.29 5.72 15.06
CA ARG A 11 1.90 5.29 15.32
C ARG A 11 1.65 3.81 15.03
N CYS A 12 2.28 3.24 14.00
CA CYS A 12 2.16 1.80 13.72
C CYS A 12 2.94 0.96 14.73
N LYS A 13 4.14 1.39 15.15
CA LYS A 13 4.91 0.75 16.24
C LYS A 13 4.14 0.78 17.55
N GLU A 14 3.54 1.92 17.91
CA GLU A 14 2.65 2.07 19.06
C GLU A 14 1.47 1.09 18.99
N ARG A 15 0.80 0.98 17.84
CA ARG A 15 -0.28 -0.01 17.60
C ARG A 15 0.20 -1.46 17.71
N ILE A 16 1.35 -1.78 17.10
CA ILE A 16 1.98 -3.11 17.15
C ILE A 16 2.20 -3.50 18.62
N CYS A 17 2.84 -2.64 19.42
CA CYS A 17 3.09 -2.89 20.83
C CYS A 17 1.80 -3.02 21.66
N ALA A 18 0.81 -2.15 21.43
CA ALA A 18 -0.46 -2.18 22.17
C ALA A 18 -1.27 -3.46 21.89
N ASN A 19 -1.36 -3.88 20.62
CA ASN A 19 -2.23 -4.97 20.20
C ASN A 19 -1.57 -6.36 20.25
N TRP A 20 -0.22 -6.45 20.31
CA TRP A 20 0.50 -7.74 20.28
C TRP A 20 0.01 -8.74 21.34
N SER A 21 -0.26 -8.27 22.56
CA SER A 21 -0.71 -9.15 23.66
C SER A 21 -2.14 -9.68 23.49
N ALA A 22 -2.98 -8.98 22.72
CA ALA A 22 -4.32 -9.46 22.34
C ALA A 22 -4.21 -10.43 21.16
N PHE A 23 -3.44 -10.06 20.13
CA PHE A 23 -3.13 -10.91 18.98
C PHE A 23 -2.56 -12.27 19.41
N GLN A 24 -1.60 -12.31 20.33
CA GLN A 24 -1.03 -13.58 20.83
C GLN A 24 -2.07 -14.47 21.51
N LYS A 25 -3.03 -13.91 22.26
CA LYS A 25 -4.12 -14.69 22.90
C LYS A 25 -5.05 -15.26 21.85
N LYS A 26 -5.54 -14.41 20.93
CA LYS A 26 -6.43 -14.79 19.84
C LYS A 26 -5.80 -15.86 18.92
N ARG A 27 -4.52 -15.70 18.62
CA ARG A 27 -3.69 -16.69 17.92
C ARG A 27 -3.62 -18.04 18.66
N GLN A 28 -3.36 -18.03 19.97
CA GLN A 28 -3.38 -19.26 20.78
C GLN A 28 -4.76 -19.92 20.81
N GLU A 29 -5.84 -19.14 20.83
CA GLU A 29 -7.22 -19.66 20.79
C GLU A 29 -7.54 -20.33 19.44
N ARG A 30 -7.14 -19.72 18.32
CA ARG A 30 -7.29 -20.32 16.97
C ARG A 30 -6.49 -21.63 16.81
N LEU A 31 -5.31 -21.73 17.41
CA LEU A 31 -4.53 -22.98 17.42
C LEU A 31 -5.23 -24.06 18.28
N LYS A 32 -5.64 -23.71 19.51
CA LYS A 32 -6.39 -24.60 20.43
C LYS A 32 -7.73 -25.09 19.86
N GLN A 33 -8.34 -24.36 18.93
CA GLN A 33 -9.55 -24.77 18.23
C GLN A 33 -9.34 -26.09 17.45
N GLN A 34 -8.13 -26.37 16.96
CA GLN A 34 -7.84 -27.53 16.11
C GLN A 34 -6.91 -28.58 16.74
N GLU A 35 -6.23 -28.28 17.85
CA GLU A 35 -5.61 -29.32 18.72
C GLU A 35 -6.61 -30.44 19.07
N ARG A 36 -7.90 -30.08 19.20
CA ARG A 36 -9.04 -30.99 19.46
C ARG A 36 -9.32 -32.02 18.36
N HIS A 37 -8.77 -31.82 17.16
CA HIS A 37 -9.03 -32.65 15.98
C HIS A 37 -7.75 -33.17 15.29
N GLY A 38 -6.59 -33.05 15.95
CA GLY A 38 -5.34 -33.75 15.60
C GLY A 38 -4.51 -33.14 14.46
N VAL A 39 -5.12 -32.43 13.51
CA VAL A 39 -4.40 -31.71 12.42
C VAL A 39 -5.03 -30.34 12.22
N ALA A 40 -4.20 -29.30 12.23
CA ALA A 40 -4.63 -27.94 11.93
C ALA A 40 -4.70 -27.70 10.40
N SER A 41 -5.76 -27.03 9.94
CA SER A 41 -6.01 -26.68 8.55
C SER A 41 -5.37 -25.34 8.18
N GLU A 42 -5.16 -25.12 6.88
CA GLU A 42 -4.59 -23.88 6.31
C GLU A 42 -5.43 -22.66 6.69
N LYS A 43 -6.77 -22.82 6.80
CA LYS A 43 -7.68 -21.78 7.30
C LYS A 43 -7.37 -21.23 8.70
N VAL A 44 -6.65 -21.96 9.57
CA VAL A 44 -6.20 -21.37 10.85
C VAL A 44 -5.01 -20.43 10.65
N ALA A 45 -4.10 -20.71 9.71
CA ALA A 45 -3.02 -19.78 9.36
C ALA A 45 -3.59 -18.54 8.65
N GLU A 46 -4.48 -18.70 7.67
CA GLU A 46 -5.23 -17.58 7.05
C GLU A 46 -5.89 -16.70 8.12
N ASN A 47 -6.65 -17.29 9.04
CA ASN A 47 -7.36 -16.57 10.09
C ASN A 47 -6.43 -15.85 11.09
N ILE A 48 -5.20 -16.34 11.31
CA ILE A 48 -4.17 -15.66 12.10
C ILE A 48 -3.60 -14.47 11.32
N LEU A 49 -3.50 -14.56 9.99
CA LEU A 49 -3.06 -13.47 9.12
C LEU A 49 -4.12 -12.38 8.98
N GLU A 50 -5.40 -12.75 8.89
CA GLU A 50 -6.54 -11.82 8.94
C GLU A 50 -6.48 -10.94 10.20
N ASP A 51 -6.27 -11.56 11.37
CA ASP A 51 -6.09 -10.85 12.65
C ASP A 51 -4.84 -9.96 12.65
N LEU A 52 -3.71 -10.48 12.16
CA LEU A 52 -2.45 -9.74 12.11
C LEU A 52 -2.59 -8.46 11.27
N PHE A 53 -3.10 -8.58 10.04
CA PHE A 53 -3.21 -7.43 9.15
C PHE A 53 -4.22 -6.39 9.65
N THR A 54 -5.35 -6.83 10.22
CA THR A 54 -6.41 -5.91 10.66
C THR A 54 -6.18 -5.33 12.06
N GLU A 55 -5.92 -6.15 13.07
CA GLU A 55 -5.74 -5.69 14.45
C GLU A 55 -4.37 -5.02 14.62
N VAL A 56 -3.30 -5.62 14.09
CA VAL A 56 -1.92 -5.18 14.36
C VAL A 56 -1.41 -4.17 13.32
N LEU A 57 -1.71 -4.33 12.03
CA LEU A 57 -1.05 -3.60 10.93
C LEU A 57 -1.91 -2.56 10.17
N ASP A 58 -3.10 -2.25 10.71
CA ASP A 58 -4.01 -1.18 10.27
C ASP A 58 -4.54 -1.29 8.83
N TRP A 59 -4.63 -2.52 8.32
CA TRP A 59 -5.48 -2.82 7.16
C TRP A 59 -6.96 -2.94 7.59
N ARG A 60 -7.89 -2.64 6.68
CA ARG A 60 -9.32 -2.88 6.92
C ARG A 60 -9.69 -4.28 6.45
N LEU A 61 -10.80 -4.84 6.93
CA LEU A 61 -11.31 -6.11 6.40
C LEU A 61 -11.70 -6.02 4.91
N SER A 62 -12.05 -4.83 4.40
CA SER A 62 -12.25 -4.56 2.96
C SER A 62 -10.99 -4.67 2.12
N ASP A 63 -9.82 -4.59 2.76
CA ASP A 63 -8.51 -4.55 2.11
C ASP A 63 -7.91 -5.95 1.98
N LEU A 64 -8.58 -6.98 2.54
CA LEU A 64 -8.17 -8.39 2.57
C LEU A 64 -9.08 -9.22 1.66
N ASN A 65 -8.51 -9.82 0.61
CA ASN A 65 -9.25 -10.57 -0.40
C ASN A 65 -8.82 -12.04 -0.33
N ASN A 66 -9.64 -12.87 0.32
CA ASN A 66 -9.38 -14.31 0.41
C ASN A 66 -9.67 -15.00 -0.93
N GLN A 67 -8.84 -15.97 -1.31
CA GLN A 67 -9.00 -16.85 -2.49
C GLN A 67 -9.06 -16.11 -3.85
N LEU A 68 -8.50 -14.90 -3.93
CA LEU A 68 -8.44 -14.09 -5.15
C LEU A 68 -7.35 -14.61 -6.11
N ASP A 69 -7.74 -14.90 -7.36
CA ASP A 69 -6.89 -15.44 -8.42
C ASP A 69 -5.98 -16.59 -7.93
N PHE A 70 -6.60 -17.55 -7.23
CA PHE A 70 -6.00 -18.75 -6.62
C PHE A 70 -5.01 -18.55 -5.45
N ALA A 71 -4.72 -17.31 -5.03
CA ALA A 71 -3.93 -17.06 -3.83
C ALA A 71 -4.81 -17.03 -2.57
N ASP A 72 -4.31 -17.58 -1.44
CA ASP A 72 -5.10 -17.69 -0.20
C ASP A 72 -5.57 -16.33 0.32
N LEU A 73 -4.70 -15.32 0.30
CA LEU A 73 -5.00 -13.95 0.70
C LEU A 73 -4.24 -12.92 -0.15
N VAL A 74 -4.95 -11.91 -0.65
CA VAL A 74 -4.38 -10.77 -1.37
C VAL A 74 -4.73 -9.46 -0.66
N LEU A 75 -3.72 -8.64 -0.34
CA LEU A 75 -3.91 -7.31 0.24
C LEU A 75 -4.06 -6.26 -0.86
N THR A 76 -5.20 -5.57 -0.88
CA THR A 76 -5.50 -4.47 -1.81
C THR A 76 -5.66 -3.15 -1.08
N SER A 77 -5.56 -2.03 -1.81
CA SER A 77 -6.08 -0.75 -1.36
C SER A 77 -6.34 0.10 -2.60
N SER A 78 -7.52 0.69 -2.69
CA SER A 78 -7.84 1.60 -3.80
C SER A 78 -7.79 0.86 -5.15
N GLY A 79 -8.31 -0.37 -5.18
CA GLY A 79 -8.24 -1.33 -6.31
C GLY A 79 -6.85 -1.95 -6.59
N VAL A 80 -5.75 -1.34 -6.13
CA VAL A 80 -4.38 -1.79 -6.41
C VAL A 80 -3.97 -2.94 -5.47
N ARG A 81 -3.25 -3.94 -6.00
CA ARG A 81 -2.78 -5.14 -5.27
C ARG A 81 -1.34 -4.93 -4.77
N TYR A 82 -1.12 -5.06 -3.46
CA TYR A 82 0.16 -4.76 -2.80
C TYR A 82 0.86 -5.97 -2.20
N LEU A 83 0.08 -6.94 -1.70
CA LEU A 83 0.39 -8.18 -0.96
C LEU A 83 -0.15 -9.44 -1.64
N VAL A 84 0.62 -10.43 -2.11
CA VAL A 84 0.09 -11.80 -2.30
C VAL A 84 0.62 -12.70 -1.19
N VAL A 85 -0.25 -13.47 -0.54
CA VAL A 85 0.08 -14.29 0.63
C VAL A 85 -0.40 -15.73 0.45
N GLU A 86 0.50 -16.68 0.73
CA GLU A 86 0.20 -18.11 0.81
C GLU A 86 0.20 -18.58 2.28
N ALA A 87 -0.83 -19.33 2.67
CA ALA A 87 -1.05 -19.80 4.02
C ALA A 87 -0.96 -21.33 4.08
N LYS A 88 0.03 -21.86 4.82
CA LYS A 88 0.22 -23.30 5.02
C LYS A 88 -0.21 -23.75 6.42
N ARG A 89 -0.41 -25.06 6.60
CA ARG A 89 -0.90 -25.63 7.87
C ARG A 89 -0.02 -25.24 9.05
N PRO A 90 -0.58 -24.93 10.23
CA PRO A 90 0.19 -24.46 11.37
C PRO A 90 1.46 -25.27 11.70
N GLY A 91 2.60 -24.58 11.69
CA GLY A 91 3.93 -25.13 11.95
C GLY A 91 4.54 -26.00 10.82
N SER A 92 3.94 -26.05 9.63
CA SER A 92 4.43 -26.91 8.52
C SER A 92 5.54 -26.30 7.66
N LEU A 93 5.81 -24.99 7.78
CA LEU A 93 6.95 -24.33 7.15
C LEU A 93 8.17 -24.30 8.08
N ALA A 94 7.91 -24.13 9.39
CA ALA A 94 8.94 -24.21 10.42
C ALA A 94 9.77 -25.51 10.28
N TRP A 95 11.10 -25.35 10.29
CA TRP A 95 12.10 -26.43 10.16
C TRP A 95 12.13 -27.19 8.81
N SER A 96 11.36 -26.78 7.80
CA SER A 96 11.30 -27.46 6.49
C SER A 96 11.64 -26.54 5.33
N ARG A 97 12.94 -26.47 4.97
CA ARG A 97 13.44 -25.70 3.81
C ARG A 97 12.66 -26.01 2.52
N ARG A 98 12.38 -27.29 2.25
CA ARG A 98 11.63 -27.71 1.05
C ARG A 98 10.17 -27.26 1.06
N ALA A 99 9.53 -27.13 2.23
CA ALA A 99 8.17 -26.60 2.33
C ALA A 99 8.17 -25.08 2.12
N VAL A 100 9.17 -24.37 2.64
CA VAL A 100 9.41 -22.95 2.37
C VAL A 100 9.63 -22.70 0.88
N GLU A 101 10.56 -23.42 0.24
CA GLU A 101 10.83 -23.30 -1.21
C GLU A 101 9.57 -23.60 -2.06
N GLY A 102 8.84 -24.68 -1.77
CA GLY A 102 7.61 -25.00 -2.50
C GLY A 102 6.46 -23.99 -2.29
N ALA A 103 6.36 -23.35 -1.12
CA ALA A 103 5.41 -22.27 -0.89
C ALA A 103 5.83 -20.97 -1.60
N LEU A 104 7.14 -20.69 -1.69
CA LEU A 104 7.66 -19.56 -2.46
C LEU A 104 7.39 -19.73 -3.96
N ASP A 105 7.68 -20.90 -4.54
CA ASP A 105 7.37 -21.21 -5.94
C ASP A 105 5.87 -21.03 -6.27
N GLN A 106 5.00 -21.37 -5.32
CA GLN A 106 3.55 -21.23 -5.47
C GLN A 106 3.12 -19.76 -5.43
N VAL A 107 3.52 -18.99 -4.40
CA VAL A 107 3.10 -17.59 -4.27
C VAL A 107 3.73 -16.67 -5.33
N VAL A 108 4.95 -16.97 -5.78
CA VAL A 108 5.61 -16.24 -6.89
C VAL A 108 4.83 -16.40 -8.19
N ARG A 109 4.29 -17.59 -8.47
CA ARG A 109 3.44 -17.81 -9.65
C ARG A 109 2.14 -17.00 -9.60
N TYR A 110 1.47 -16.95 -8.45
CA TYR A 110 0.26 -16.13 -8.30
C TYR A 110 0.59 -14.63 -8.40
N ALA A 111 1.65 -14.17 -7.75
CA ALA A 111 2.10 -12.78 -7.83
C ALA A 111 2.47 -12.36 -9.26
N ALA A 112 3.11 -13.24 -10.05
CA ALA A 112 3.36 -12.99 -11.47
C ALA A 112 2.06 -12.89 -12.29
N GLN A 113 1.10 -13.80 -12.08
CA GLN A 113 -0.23 -13.75 -12.74
C GLN A 113 -1.02 -12.49 -12.38
N GLN A 114 -0.94 -12.05 -11.12
CA GLN A 114 -1.64 -10.88 -10.58
C GLN A 114 -0.87 -9.55 -10.75
N LYS A 115 0.33 -9.59 -11.34
CA LYS A 115 1.27 -8.45 -11.50
C LYS A 115 1.62 -7.73 -10.19
N VAL A 116 1.79 -8.49 -9.10
CA VAL A 116 2.14 -7.97 -7.77
C VAL A 116 3.63 -8.17 -7.51
N LYS A 117 4.36 -7.12 -7.15
CA LYS A 117 5.81 -7.18 -6.90
C LYS A 117 6.22 -7.69 -5.52
N ARG A 118 5.29 -8.25 -4.71
CA ARG A 118 5.54 -8.67 -3.32
C ARG A 118 4.79 -9.93 -2.96
N VAL A 119 5.48 -10.81 -2.26
CA VAL A 119 4.98 -12.10 -1.81
C VAL A 119 5.20 -12.29 -0.31
N ALA A 120 4.35 -13.09 0.32
CA ALA A 120 4.57 -13.64 1.64
C ALA A 120 4.13 -15.10 1.73
N ILE A 121 4.78 -15.85 2.62
CA ILE A 121 4.36 -17.18 3.04
C ILE A 121 4.24 -17.21 4.56
N SER A 122 3.26 -17.93 5.09
CA SER A 122 3.11 -18.10 6.54
C SER A 122 2.45 -19.42 6.89
N ASP A 123 2.80 -19.96 8.06
CA ASP A 123 2.11 -21.07 8.71
C ASP A 123 1.46 -20.64 10.04
N GLY A 124 1.19 -19.34 10.23
CA GLY A 124 0.70 -18.82 11.51
C GLY A 124 1.66 -18.99 12.70
N VAL A 125 2.86 -19.55 12.51
CA VAL A 125 3.95 -19.62 13.50
C VAL A 125 5.09 -18.71 13.07
N MET A 126 5.44 -18.71 11.78
CA MET A 126 6.31 -17.72 11.15
C MET A 126 5.60 -16.96 10.03
N LEU A 127 6.11 -15.78 9.71
CA LEU A 127 5.75 -15.01 8.51
C LEU A 127 7.04 -14.58 7.82
N TYR A 128 7.19 -14.96 6.56
CA TYR A 128 8.24 -14.49 5.65
C TYR A 128 7.60 -13.68 4.53
N ALA A 129 8.23 -12.59 4.12
CA ALA A 129 7.82 -11.77 2.99
C ALA A 129 9.02 -11.24 2.22
N ALA A 130 8.86 -11.06 0.91
CA ALA A 130 9.89 -10.59 -0.01
C ALA A 130 9.34 -9.62 -1.07
N ASP A 131 10.20 -8.73 -1.54
CA ASP A 131 10.02 -8.02 -2.82
C ASP A 131 10.54 -8.89 -3.98
N LEU A 132 9.89 -8.82 -5.14
CA LEU A 132 10.30 -9.47 -6.38
C LEU A 132 11.13 -8.49 -7.21
N GLU A 133 12.45 -8.67 -7.23
CA GLU A 133 13.39 -7.82 -7.96
C GLU A 133 14.19 -8.65 -8.97
N HIS A 134 14.12 -8.27 -10.25
CA HIS A 134 14.87 -8.89 -11.37
C HIS A 134 14.73 -10.42 -11.53
N GLY A 135 13.61 -10.99 -11.06
CA GLY A 135 13.36 -12.44 -11.08
C GLY A 135 13.88 -13.20 -9.86
N GLY A 136 14.52 -12.50 -8.91
CA GLY A 136 14.89 -13.02 -7.60
C GLY A 136 13.93 -12.56 -6.48
N LEU A 137 14.12 -13.15 -5.30
CA LEU A 137 13.50 -12.74 -4.04
C LEU A 137 14.47 -11.85 -3.26
N LYS A 138 13.95 -10.79 -2.64
CA LYS A 138 14.68 -9.90 -1.74
C LYS A 138 13.95 -9.81 -0.41
N ASP A 139 14.63 -10.18 0.67
CA ASP A 139 14.04 -10.31 2.00
C ASP A 139 13.43 -9.00 2.51
N ARG A 140 12.11 -9.00 2.73
CA ARG A 140 11.35 -7.83 3.17
C ARG A 140 10.99 -7.91 4.65
N VAL A 141 10.53 -9.07 5.13
CA VAL A 141 10.25 -9.38 6.55
C VAL A 141 10.49 -10.86 6.81
N PHE A 142 11.10 -11.20 7.96
CA PHE A 142 11.03 -12.54 8.53
C PHE A 142 10.81 -12.43 10.05
N VAL A 143 9.75 -13.05 10.57
CA VAL A 143 9.38 -12.95 11.99
C VAL A 143 8.76 -14.24 12.53
N SER A 144 8.91 -14.46 13.84
CA SER A 144 8.12 -15.43 14.59
C SER A 144 6.83 -14.77 15.07
N LEU A 145 5.69 -15.23 14.57
CA LEU A 145 4.36 -14.88 15.09
C LEU A 145 4.08 -15.54 16.46
N ALA A 146 4.99 -16.38 16.97
CA ALA A 146 4.97 -16.89 18.34
C ALA A 146 5.86 -16.10 19.31
N SER A 147 6.55 -15.05 18.86
CA SER A 147 7.40 -14.22 19.73
C SER A 147 6.58 -13.52 20.84
N PRO A 148 7.01 -13.56 22.11
CA PRO A 148 6.36 -12.79 23.16
C PRO A 148 6.54 -11.27 22.97
N GLU A 149 7.59 -10.85 22.27
CA GLU A 149 7.91 -9.45 22.03
C GLU A 149 7.30 -8.94 20.70
N PRO A 150 6.74 -7.71 20.66
CA PRO A 150 6.15 -7.15 19.44
C PRO A 150 7.19 -7.01 18.32
N GLN A 151 6.86 -7.49 17.12
CA GLN A 151 7.79 -7.57 16.00
C GLN A 151 7.73 -6.30 15.12
N GLU A 152 8.54 -5.29 15.45
CA GLU A 152 8.51 -3.97 14.78
C GLU A 152 8.73 -4.01 13.25
N SER A 153 9.47 -5.02 12.76
CA SER A 153 9.71 -5.23 11.32
C SER A 153 8.43 -5.47 10.51
N LEU A 154 7.33 -5.87 11.14
CA LEU A 154 6.00 -5.96 10.52
C LEU A 154 5.50 -4.62 9.95
N TRP A 155 6.07 -3.48 10.37
CA TRP A 155 5.86 -2.17 9.75
C TRP A 155 5.93 -2.23 8.21
N TRP A 156 6.89 -2.98 7.66
CA TRP A 156 7.12 -3.08 6.21
C TRP A 156 5.99 -3.78 5.43
N LEU A 157 5.02 -4.39 6.13
CA LEU A 157 3.79 -4.98 5.59
C LEU A 157 2.52 -4.21 6.02
N SER A 158 2.65 -3.12 6.76
CA SER A 158 1.53 -2.26 7.15
C SER A 158 0.98 -1.44 5.97
N VAL A 159 -0.24 -0.91 6.17
CA VAL A 159 -0.93 0.05 5.29
C VAL A 159 -0.12 1.32 4.95
N HIS A 160 1.04 1.53 5.60
CA HIS A 160 1.94 2.67 5.40
C HIS A 160 3.40 2.31 5.07
N GLY A 161 3.77 1.04 5.21
CA GLY A 161 5.09 0.51 4.86
C GLY A 161 5.14 -0.30 3.58
N ILE A 162 4.04 -0.95 3.17
CA ILE A 162 4.03 -1.97 2.11
C ILE A 162 4.55 -1.49 0.74
N TYR A 163 4.25 -0.25 0.33
CA TYR A 163 4.70 0.33 -0.96
C TYR A 163 6.08 0.99 -0.89
N ARG A 164 6.72 1.04 0.28
CA ARG A 164 8.04 1.68 0.43
C ARG A 164 9.13 0.72 -0.04
N PRO A 165 10.14 1.19 -0.80
CA PRO A 165 11.33 0.38 -1.04
C PRO A 165 11.99 0.07 0.30
N ARG A 166 12.52 -1.15 0.43
CA ARG A 166 13.39 -1.52 1.56
C ARG A 166 14.82 -1.56 1.02
N GLU A 167 15.58 -0.52 1.34
CA GLU A 167 16.99 -0.35 0.96
C GLU A 167 17.88 -1.25 1.86
N ASP A 168 17.57 -1.30 3.16
CA ASP A 168 18.42 -1.90 4.19
C ASP A 168 17.95 -3.30 4.62
N ALA A 169 18.76 -4.32 4.34
CA ALA A 169 18.60 -5.69 4.85
C ALA A 169 19.26 -5.91 6.22
N ASP A 170 19.55 -4.86 6.99
CA ASP A 170 19.81 -4.92 8.44
C ASP A 170 19.60 -3.53 9.11
N ALA A 171 19.86 -3.38 10.41
CA ALA A 171 19.29 -2.28 11.24
C ALA A 171 20.25 -1.15 11.70
N THR A 172 19.67 0.04 11.99
CA THR A 172 20.19 1.20 12.77
C THR A 172 21.35 2.05 12.18
N LEU A 173 21.47 3.39 12.36
CA LEU A 173 20.60 4.48 12.89
C LEU A 173 21.18 5.89 12.55
N ARG A 174 20.41 6.98 12.84
CA ARG A 174 20.75 8.44 12.91
C ARG A 174 20.44 9.30 11.65
N LEU A 175 20.03 10.59 11.71
CA LEU A 175 19.43 11.47 12.75
C LEU A 175 18.67 12.67 12.08
N LEU A 176 17.97 13.49 12.89
CA LEU A 176 17.03 14.61 12.55
C LEU A 176 17.70 16.01 12.39
N PRO A 177 17.03 17.19 12.10
CA PRO A 177 15.59 17.54 12.20
C PRO A 177 14.95 18.52 11.14
N GLU A 178 13.62 18.79 11.32
CA GLU A 178 12.78 20.04 11.17
C GLU A 178 13.04 21.11 10.07
N GLU A 179 12.08 21.95 9.61
CA GLU A 179 10.65 22.25 9.94
C GLU A 179 9.85 22.46 8.60
N SER A 180 8.85 23.32 8.29
CA SER A 180 7.96 24.29 8.98
C SER A 180 6.58 24.46 8.29
N SER A 181 5.61 25.19 8.87
CA SER A 181 4.41 25.73 8.17
C SER A 181 3.59 26.80 8.95
N PRO A 182 3.30 27.99 8.37
CA PRO A 182 2.27 28.92 8.85
C PRO A 182 0.97 28.91 8.01
N ALA A 183 -0.14 29.31 8.64
CA ALA A 183 -1.37 29.85 8.03
C ALA A 183 -1.40 31.38 8.31
N GLU A 184 -2.34 32.24 7.93
CA GLU A 184 -3.59 32.22 7.14
C GLU A 184 -3.90 33.70 6.78
N SER A 185 -4.81 34.02 5.84
CA SER A 185 -5.34 35.39 5.66
C SER A 185 -6.59 35.43 4.76
N GLU A 186 -7.55 36.32 5.05
CA GLU A 186 -8.81 36.50 4.32
C GLU A 186 -8.93 37.90 3.70
N ALA A 187 -9.58 37.99 2.53
CA ALA A 187 -10.21 39.21 2.01
C ALA A 187 -11.20 38.89 0.86
N GLU A 188 -12.25 39.70 0.72
CA GLU A 188 -13.21 39.72 -0.39
C GLU A 188 -12.86 40.86 -1.40
N THR A 189 -13.37 40.98 -2.64
CA THR A 189 -14.46 40.34 -3.43
C THR A 189 -14.08 40.46 -4.93
N ALA A 190 -14.74 39.97 -5.99
CA ALA A 190 -15.97 39.17 -6.22
C ALA A 190 -15.87 38.47 -7.62
N GLY A 191 -16.87 37.65 -7.97
CA GLY A 191 -17.36 37.57 -9.36
C GLY A 191 -16.95 36.37 -10.23
N SER A 192 -17.91 35.44 -10.42
CA SER A 192 -17.91 34.33 -11.39
C SER A 192 -16.94 33.15 -11.13
N ALA A 193 -17.36 31.96 -11.60
CA ALA A 193 -16.76 30.64 -11.40
C ALA A 193 -16.65 30.17 -9.92
N ILE A 194 -17.09 28.94 -9.66
CA ILE A 194 -16.90 28.31 -8.34
C ILE A 194 -15.43 27.86 -8.23
N LEU A 195 -14.77 28.25 -7.13
CA LEU A 195 -13.37 27.91 -6.82
C LEU A 195 -13.25 27.08 -5.53
N HIS A 196 -12.17 26.32 -5.40
CA HIS A 196 -11.88 25.55 -4.19
C HIS A 196 -11.26 26.43 -3.10
N PRO A 197 -11.83 26.52 -1.88
CA PRO A 197 -11.43 27.51 -0.87
C PRO A 197 -9.94 27.45 -0.50
N LYS A 198 -9.37 26.26 -0.27
CA LYS A 198 -7.94 26.10 0.07
C LYS A 198 -6.95 26.33 -1.08
N TYR A 199 -7.41 26.30 -2.34
CA TYR A 199 -6.51 26.22 -3.50
C TYR A 199 -6.72 27.34 -4.54
N CYS A 200 -7.84 28.06 -4.47
CA CYS A 200 -8.27 29.08 -5.44
C CYS A 200 -8.27 28.58 -6.89
N LEU A 201 -8.51 27.28 -7.10
CA LEU A 201 -8.57 26.63 -8.42
C LEU A 201 -10.00 26.18 -8.75
N PRO A 202 -10.43 26.24 -10.03
CA PRO A 202 -11.71 25.70 -10.49
C PRO A 202 -11.68 24.16 -10.61
N ALA A 203 -12.85 23.53 -10.67
CA ALA A 203 -13.02 22.07 -10.67
C ALA A 203 -12.16 21.32 -11.70
N ARG A 204 -12.00 21.87 -12.92
CA ARG A 204 -11.17 21.28 -14.00
C ARG A 204 -9.71 21.02 -13.63
N CYS A 205 -9.20 21.68 -12.58
CA CYS A 205 -7.82 21.54 -12.14
C CYS A 205 -7.58 20.33 -11.23
N PHE A 206 -8.64 19.61 -10.83
CA PHE A 206 -8.63 18.50 -9.88
C PHE A 206 -8.81 17.16 -10.60
N ALA A 207 -8.10 16.12 -10.15
CA ALA A 207 -8.20 14.80 -10.77
C ALA A 207 -9.53 14.12 -10.41
N TYR A 208 -10.08 14.38 -9.21
CA TYR A 208 -11.42 13.95 -8.81
C TYR A 208 -12.31 15.13 -8.41
N VAL A 209 -13.58 15.09 -8.85
CA VAL A 209 -14.61 16.10 -8.61
C VAL A 209 -15.92 15.35 -8.33
N GLY A 210 -16.26 15.12 -7.06
CA GLY A 210 -17.48 14.38 -6.70
C GLY A 210 -18.77 15.15 -6.98
N ASN A 211 -18.75 16.47 -6.79
CA ASN A 211 -19.87 17.35 -7.15
C ASN A 211 -19.34 18.75 -7.53
N ALA A 212 -19.59 19.16 -8.78
CA ALA A 212 -19.08 20.41 -9.33
C ALA A 212 -19.64 21.70 -8.68
N ALA A 213 -20.69 21.60 -7.85
CA ALA A 213 -21.23 22.71 -7.06
C ALA A 213 -20.78 22.67 -5.58
N ARG A 214 -20.01 21.66 -5.15
CA ARG A 214 -19.52 21.50 -3.75
C ARG A 214 -17.99 21.34 -3.73
N PRO A 215 -17.21 22.42 -3.63
CA PRO A 215 -15.75 22.36 -3.74
C PRO A 215 -15.04 21.50 -2.70
N SER A 216 -15.66 21.30 -1.53
CA SER A 216 -15.19 20.36 -0.50
C SER A 216 -15.12 18.90 -0.97
N THR A 217 -15.72 18.55 -2.12
CA THR A 217 -15.67 17.22 -2.75
C THR A 217 -14.56 17.09 -3.81
N TRP A 218 -13.85 18.17 -4.16
CA TRP A 218 -12.79 18.10 -5.16
C TRP A 218 -11.49 17.65 -4.49
N ARG A 219 -10.72 16.81 -5.18
CA ARG A 219 -9.51 16.16 -4.65
C ARG A 219 -8.42 16.12 -5.70
N LEU A 220 -7.17 16.17 -5.24
CA LEU A 220 -5.97 16.03 -6.07
C LEU A 220 -5.84 17.12 -7.16
N PRO A 221 -5.58 18.39 -6.80
CA PRO A 221 -5.27 19.42 -7.80
C PRO A 221 -3.97 19.07 -8.53
N TYR A 222 -3.98 19.05 -9.87
CA TYR A 222 -2.86 18.65 -10.72
C TYR A 222 -2.64 19.53 -11.96
N ARG A 223 -3.59 20.42 -12.31
CA ARG A 223 -3.43 21.47 -13.34
C ARG A 223 -3.47 22.87 -12.73
N LEU A 224 -2.90 23.84 -13.44
CA LEU A 224 -3.02 25.27 -13.17
C LEU A 224 -4.33 25.84 -13.77
N VAL A 225 -4.62 27.12 -13.52
CA VAL A 225 -5.89 27.77 -13.94
C VAL A 225 -6.01 27.83 -15.47
N ASP A 226 -4.90 28.00 -16.17
CA ASP A 226 -4.79 28.00 -17.64
C ASP A 226 -5.00 26.61 -18.30
N GLY A 227 -5.07 25.54 -17.50
CA GLY A 227 -5.19 24.16 -17.99
C GLY A 227 -3.85 23.44 -18.23
N SER A 228 -2.71 24.14 -18.09
CA SER A 228 -1.39 23.52 -18.08
C SER A 228 -1.20 22.64 -16.84
N ILE A 229 -0.26 21.70 -16.88
CA ILE A 229 -0.06 20.73 -15.81
C ILE A 229 0.87 21.31 -14.73
N ASP A 230 0.41 21.29 -13.48
CA ASP A 230 1.23 21.65 -12.33
C ASP A 230 2.19 20.50 -12.02
N GLN A 231 3.38 20.55 -12.62
CA GLN A 231 4.46 19.58 -12.43
C GLN A 231 4.90 19.44 -10.96
N LYS A 232 4.59 20.41 -10.08
CA LYS A 232 4.87 20.37 -8.64
C LYS A 232 3.75 19.70 -7.83
N ARG A 233 2.55 19.52 -8.40
CA ARG A 233 1.42 18.82 -7.76
C ARG A 233 1.11 17.45 -8.37
N LEU A 234 1.27 17.25 -9.68
CA LEU A 234 1.03 15.96 -10.35
C LEU A 234 1.64 14.74 -9.61
N PRO A 235 2.96 14.69 -9.32
CA PRO A 235 3.54 13.54 -8.61
C PRO A 235 2.99 13.39 -7.18
N LYS A 236 2.59 14.48 -6.52
CA LYS A 236 1.96 14.44 -5.19
C LYS A 236 0.54 13.90 -5.25
N ALA A 237 -0.20 14.21 -6.31
CA ALA A 237 -1.54 13.69 -6.54
C ALA A 237 -1.52 12.16 -6.74
N ILE A 238 -0.55 11.66 -7.52
CA ILE A 238 -0.31 10.22 -7.73
C ILE A 238 0.08 9.53 -6.41
N GLN A 239 1.09 10.05 -5.71
CA GLN A 239 1.54 9.53 -4.41
C GLN A 239 0.42 9.47 -3.36
N ALA A 240 -0.51 10.42 -3.38
CA ALA A 240 -1.58 10.50 -2.40
C ALA A 240 -2.66 9.40 -2.57
N ILE A 241 -2.71 8.74 -3.74
CA ILE A 241 -3.50 7.51 -3.97
C ILE A 241 -2.64 6.27 -3.67
N LEU A 242 -1.51 6.13 -4.38
CA LEU A 242 -0.73 4.87 -4.44
C LEU A 242 0.17 4.63 -3.22
N SER A 243 0.24 5.58 -2.28
CA SER A 243 1.17 5.52 -1.14
C SER A 243 0.61 6.22 0.11
N ASN A 244 1.35 7.15 0.72
CA ASN A 244 0.80 8.18 1.58
C ASN A 244 1.52 9.51 1.34
N TYR A 245 0.77 10.59 1.21
CA TYR A 245 1.37 11.93 1.17
C TYR A 245 1.52 12.45 2.60
N ARG A 246 2.77 12.66 3.05
CA ARG A 246 3.12 13.09 4.42
C ARG A 246 2.49 12.22 5.53
N GLY A 247 2.35 10.91 5.31
CA GLY A 247 1.79 9.99 6.32
C GLY A 247 0.27 10.00 6.45
N VAL A 248 -0.44 10.47 5.41
CA VAL A 248 -1.91 10.48 5.29
C VAL A 248 -2.32 9.83 3.96
N LYS A 249 -3.31 8.91 3.98
CA LYS A 249 -4.02 8.42 2.79
C LYS A 249 -5.14 9.39 2.41
N VAL A 250 -5.44 9.54 1.12
CA VAL A 250 -6.56 10.38 0.65
C VAL A 250 -7.91 9.80 1.06
N SER A 251 -8.83 10.68 1.42
CA SER A 251 -10.22 10.35 1.79
C SER A 251 -11.23 11.20 1.02
N GLY A 252 -12.42 10.64 0.79
CA GLY A 252 -13.49 11.29 0.02
C GLY A 252 -13.34 11.18 -1.50
N ILE A 253 -12.55 10.22 -1.99
CA ILE A 253 -12.68 9.67 -3.34
C ILE A 253 -13.30 8.27 -3.18
N PRO A 254 -14.44 7.95 -3.83
CA PRO A 254 -15.00 6.60 -3.90
C PRO A 254 -14.04 5.64 -4.60
N GLU A 255 -13.97 4.38 -4.16
CA GLU A 255 -12.96 3.43 -4.66
C GLU A 255 -13.18 3.02 -6.12
N ASP A 256 -14.43 2.93 -6.54
CA ASP A 256 -14.88 2.76 -7.93
C ASP A 256 -14.40 3.90 -8.86
N ALA A 257 -14.21 5.12 -8.34
CA ALA A 257 -13.72 6.26 -9.10
C ALA A 257 -12.18 6.31 -9.21
N ILE A 258 -11.43 5.45 -8.51
CA ILE A 258 -9.97 5.55 -8.46
C ILE A 258 -9.27 5.16 -9.78
N PRO A 259 -9.68 4.10 -10.52
CA PRO A 259 -9.08 3.78 -11.82
C PRO A 259 -9.11 4.97 -12.80
N ASP A 260 -10.27 5.61 -12.98
CA ASP A 260 -10.43 6.79 -13.85
C ASP A 260 -9.55 7.98 -13.41
N VAL A 261 -9.37 8.15 -12.10
CA VAL A 261 -8.51 9.20 -11.54
C VAL A 261 -7.03 8.89 -11.78
N LEU A 262 -6.62 7.61 -11.72
CA LEU A 262 -5.26 7.19 -12.07
C LEU A 262 -4.99 7.36 -13.57
N VAL A 263 -5.91 6.95 -14.45
CA VAL A 263 -5.82 7.17 -15.90
C VAL A 263 -5.69 8.66 -16.22
N ARG A 264 -6.51 9.52 -15.59
CA ARG A 264 -6.45 10.98 -15.75
C ARG A 264 -5.11 11.59 -15.31
N LEU A 265 -4.49 11.06 -14.25
CA LEU A 265 -3.16 11.48 -13.80
C LEU A 265 -2.06 10.92 -14.73
N ALA A 266 -2.23 9.73 -15.31
CA ALA A 266 -1.27 9.14 -16.23
C ALA A 266 -1.27 9.83 -17.60
N CYS A 267 -2.43 10.21 -18.13
CA CYS A 267 -2.53 11.04 -19.33
C CYS A 267 -1.77 12.38 -19.15
N ALA A 268 -1.86 12.99 -17.96
CA ALA A 268 -1.10 14.19 -17.63
C ALA A 268 0.41 13.93 -17.48
N ALA A 269 0.82 12.76 -16.99
CA ALA A 269 2.23 12.36 -17.01
C ALA A 269 2.73 12.12 -18.45
N ALA A 270 1.89 11.56 -19.32
CA ALA A 270 2.20 11.33 -20.74
C ALA A 270 2.30 12.64 -21.55
N GLU A 271 1.42 13.62 -21.31
CA GLU A 271 1.53 14.99 -21.84
C GLU A 271 2.91 15.63 -21.53
N LEU A 272 3.58 15.21 -20.45
CA LEU A 272 4.90 15.68 -20.04
C LEU A 272 6.06 14.75 -20.45
N GLY A 273 5.79 13.62 -21.11
CA GLY A 273 6.78 12.60 -21.43
C GLY A 273 7.38 11.92 -20.18
N LYS A 274 6.57 11.70 -19.14
CA LYS A 274 7.01 11.20 -17.81
C LYS A 274 6.56 9.79 -17.47
N ILE A 275 5.86 9.11 -18.37
CA ILE A 275 5.52 7.69 -18.24
C ILE A 275 6.70 6.82 -18.73
N PRO A 276 6.93 5.61 -18.16
CA PRO A 276 7.98 4.70 -18.62
C PRO A 276 7.97 4.49 -20.14
N GLY A 277 9.16 4.34 -20.73
CA GLY A 277 9.33 4.15 -22.18
C GLY A 277 9.31 5.43 -23.02
N GLN A 278 8.81 6.56 -22.50
CA GLN A 278 8.65 7.78 -23.30
C GLN A 278 9.93 8.60 -23.49
N ARG A 279 10.50 9.16 -22.41
CA ARG A 279 11.66 10.08 -22.50
C ARG A 279 12.57 10.04 -21.28
N GLY A 280 13.70 9.35 -21.42
CA GLY A 280 14.79 9.35 -20.44
C GLY A 280 14.48 8.56 -19.16
N GLU A 281 15.21 8.86 -18.09
CA GLU A 281 15.02 8.25 -16.78
C GLU A 281 13.65 8.65 -16.19
N THR A 282 12.88 7.65 -15.76
CA THR A 282 11.53 7.86 -15.22
C THR A 282 11.59 7.91 -13.70
N ALA A 283 10.88 8.87 -13.09
CA ALA A 283 10.84 8.96 -11.62
C ALA A 283 9.92 7.87 -11.03
N PRO A 284 10.27 7.20 -9.92
CA PRO A 284 9.54 6.03 -9.40
C PRO A 284 8.04 6.20 -9.14
N VAL A 285 7.57 7.44 -8.95
CA VAL A 285 6.14 7.77 -8.83
C VAL A 285 5.35 7.48 -10.12
N TYR A 286 5.96 7.61 -11.30
CA TYR A 286 5.33 7.34 -12.58
C TYR A 286 5.48 5.86 -13.00
N GLU A 287 6.53 5.18 -12.52
CA GLU A 287 6.66 3.72 -12.61
C GLU A 287 5.54 3.03 -11.82
N GLN A 288 5.37 3.42 -10.54
CA GLN A 288 4.27 2.95 -9.69
C GLN A 288 2.88 3.22 -10.29
N LEU A 289 2.71 4.32 -11.03
CA LEU A 289 1.46 4.64 -11.72
C LEU A 289 1.22 3.73 -12.93
N ALA A 290 2.24 3.47 -13.75
CA ALA A 290 2.14 2.53 -14.85
C ALA A 290 1.83 1.12 -14.33
N GLU A 291 2.54 0.66 -13.30
CA GLU A 291 2.30 -0.65 -12.64
C GLU A 291 0.88 -0.79 -12.09
N ALA A 292 0.36 0.24 -11.41
CA ALA A 292 -1.01 0.25 -10.91
C ALA A 292 -2.05 0.17 -12.03
N LEU A 293 -1.83 0.88 -13.15
CA LEU A 293 -2.71 0.80 -14.32
C LEU A 293 -2.56 -0.52 -15.07
N GLU A 294 -1.38 -1.14 -15.06
CA GLU A 294 -1.14 -2.45 -15.68
C GLU A 294 -1.81 -3.60 -14.90
N GLN A 295 -1.91 -3.48 -13.56
CA GLN A 295 -2.72 -4.34 -12.71
C GLN A 295 -4.23 -4.15 -12.95
N LEU A 296 -4.67 -2.91 -13.12
CA LEU A 296 -6.09 -2.56 -13.32
C LEU A 296 -6.61 -2.84 -14.74
N GLY A 297 -5.75 -3.22 -15.69
CA GLY A 297 -6.14 -3.39 -17.10
C GLY A 297 -6.52 -2.07 -17.76
N LYS A 298 -5.75 -1.02 -17.47
CA LYS A 298 -6.05 0.39 -17.81
C LYS A 298 -4.85 1.17 -18.37
N LEU A 299 -3.74 0.49 -18.66
CA LEU A 299 -2.51 1.12 -19.15
C LEU A 299 -2.64 1.57 -20.62
N ASP A 300 -3.43 0.84 -21.39
CA ASP A 300 -3.80 1.10 -22.80
C ASP A 300 -4.69 2.34 -22.98
N GLU A 301 -5.33 2.84 -21.92
CA GLU A 301 -6.06 4.12 -21.95
C GLU A 301 -5.12 5.35 -21.86
N VAL A 302 -3.80 5.15 -21.70
CA VAL A 302 -2.80 6.23 -21.56
C VAL A 302 -2.10 6.49 -22.89
N PRO A 303 -2.16 7.72 -23.45
CA PRO A 303 -1.54 8.01 -24.75
C PRO A 303 -0.02 7.86 -24.77
N GLY A 304 0.49 7.15 -25.78
CA GLY A 304 1.93 7.05 -26.05
C GLY A 304 2.67 6.08 -25.13
N ILE A 305 2.05 4.95 -24.82
CA ILE A 305 2.67 3.72 -24.30
C ILE A 305 2.61 2.67 -25.42
#